data_AF-A0A9X9MEM0-F1
#
_entry.id   AF-A0A9X9MEM0-F1
#
_cell.length_a   1.000
_cell.length_b   1.000
_cell.length_c   1.000
_cell.angle_alpha   90.00
_cell.angle_beta   90.00
_cell.angle_gamma   90.00
#
_symmetry.space_group_name_H-M   'P 1'
#
loop_
_entity.id
_entity.type
_entity.pdbx_description
1 polymer ?
#
loop_
_entity_poly.entity_id
_entity_poly.type
_entity_poly.pdbx_seq_one_letter_code
_entity_poly.pdbx_strand_id
1 'polypeptide(L)'
;MSDEELGLDTTIRCINVKSYIYIRDNKDASEREIEIDPEPVFRPETIVTRANVCHRTMDYMYMIKFLWGQELNDRSLIIWS
;
A
#
# COMPACT_ATOMS: atom_id res chain seq x y z
N MET A 1 10.58 -8.35 -18.38
CA MET A 1 10.68 -7.80 -17.02
C MET A 1 9.32 -7.31 -16.65
N SER A 2 8.52 -8.18 -16.05
CA SER A 2 7.25 -7.81 -15.42
C SER A 2 7.50 -7.45 -13.95
N ASP A 3 6.59 -6.70 -13.34
CA ASP A 3 6.72 -6.23 -11.96
C ASP A 3 6.83 -7.41 -10.96
N GLU A 4 6.31 -8.59 -11.32
CA GLU A 4 6.47 -9.84 -10.56
C GLU A 4 7.93 -10.33 -10.52
N GLU A 5 8.69 -10.17 -11.61
CA GLU A 5 10.10 -10.60 -11.69
C GLU A 5 11.04 -9.69 -10.87
N LEU A 6 10.55 -8.53 -10.42
CA LEU A 6 11.32 -7.51 -9.69
C LEU A 6 11.14 -7.57 -8.16
N GLY A 7 10.35 -8.52 -7.65
CA GLY A 7 10.02 -8.56 -6.21
C GLY A 7 9.20 -7.35 -5.74
N LEU A 8 8.58 -6.62 -6.67
CA LEU A 8 7.62 -5.58 -6.38
C LEU A 8 6.29 -6.26 -6.07
N ASP A 9 6.17 -6.79 -4.86
CA ASP A 9 4.91 -7.33 -4.35
C ASP A 9 3.77 -6.35 -4.67
N THR A 10 2.81 -6.84 -5.46
CA THR A 10 1.76 -6.08 -6.17
C THR A 10 0.65 -5.65 -5.21
N THR A 11 1.03 -5.02 -4.11
CA THR A 11 0.08 -4.61 -3.06
C THR A 11 -0.88 -3.53 -3.55
N ILE A 12 -0.53 -2.76 -4.59
CA ILE A 12 -1.40 -1.74 -5.19
C ILE A 12 -1.65 -2.08 -6.67
N ARG A 13 -2.91 -2.17 -7.07
CA ARG A 13 -3.35 -2.38 -8.45
C ARG A 13 -4.13 -1.16 -8.95
N CYS A 14 -3.77 -0.66 -10.14
CA CYS A 14 -4.47 0.46 -10.76
C CYS A 14 -5.33 -0.02 -11.94
N ILE A 15 -6.64 0.25 -11.91
CA ILE A 15 -7.60 -0.11 -12.97
C ILE A 15 -8.46 1.12 -13.28
N ASN A 16 -8.47 1.61 -14.52
CA ASN A 16 -9.35 2.70 -14.96
C ASN A 16 -9.35 3.92 -14.01
N VAL A 17 -8.17 4.40 -13.61
CA VAL A 17 -7.95 5.54 -12.69
C VAL A 17 -8.21 5.23 -11.21
N LYS A 18 -8.71 4.04 -10.88
CA LYS A 18 -8.90 3.60 -9.49
C LYS A 18 -7.70 2.82 -9.00
N SER A 19 -7.37 2.98 -7.73
CA SER A 19 -6.31 2.25 -7.06
C SER A 19 -6.91 1.31 -6.01
N TYR A 20 -6.44 0.08 -6.00
CA TYR A 20 -6.90 -0.99 -5.12
C TYR A 20 -5.71 -1.58 -4.37
N ILE A 21 -5.94 -2.03 -3.14
CA ILE A 21 -4.94 -2.77 -2.38
C ILE A 21 -5.45 -4.15 -1.99
N TYR A 22 -4.57 -5.14 -2.02
CA TYR A 22 -4.85 -6.47 -1.51
C TYR A 22 -4.25 -6.60 -0.11
N ILE A 23 -5.11 -6.84 0.88
CA ILE A 23 -4.71 -7.11 2.25
C ILE A 23 -4.95 -8.59 2.52
N ARG A 24 -3.89 -9.31 2.86
CA ARG A 24 -3.97 -10.67 3.39
C ARG A 24 -4.04 -10.59 4.91
N ASP A 25 -5.19 -10.92 5.48
CA ASP A 25 -5.28 -11.07 6.93
C ASP A 25 -4.69 -12.43 7.33
N ASN A 26 -3.56 -12.39 8.03
CA ASN A 26 -2.88 -13.60 8.52
C ASN A 26 -3.72 -14.41 9.53
N LYS A 27 -4.78 -13.83 10.11
CA LYS A 27 -5.63 -14.53 11.08
C LYS A 27 -6.76 -15.32 10.44
N ASP A 28 -7.34 -14.80 9.37
CA ASP A 28 -8.58 -15.36 8.78
C ASP A 28 -8.38 -15.93 7.36
N ALA A 29 -7.16 -15.91 6.82
CA ALA A 29 -6.85 -16.30 5.43
C ALA A 29 -7.75 -15.62 4.38
N SER A 30 -8.39 -14.51 4.77
CA SER A 30 -9.27 -13.73 3.91
C SER A 30 -8.42 -12.67 3.21
N GLU A 31 -8.41 -12.75 1.88
CA GLU A 31 -7.89 -11.69 1.04
C GLU A 31 -9.00 -10.65 0.88
N ARG A 32 -8.73 -9.39 1.23
CA ARG A 32 -9.66 -8.28 1.02
C ARG A 32 -9.05 -7.29 0.04
N GLU A 33 -9.81 -6.98 -1.00
CA GLU A 33 -9.51 -5.89 -1.92
C GLU A 33 -10.17 -4.62 -1.37
N ILE A 34 -9.40 -3.54 -1.24
CA ILE A 34 -9.88 -2.25 -0.74
C ILE A 34 -9.55 -1.16 -1.75
N GLU A 35 -10.56 -0.39 -2.16
CA GLU A 35 -10.38 0.79 -3.01
C GLU A 35 -9.79 1.94 -2.18
N ILE A 36 -8.71 2.54 -2.68
CA ILE A 36 -8.02 3.67 -2.06
C ILE A 36 -8.06 4.88 -2.98
N ASP A 37 -7.97 6.07 -2.38
CA ASP A 37 -7.75 7.30 -3.12
C ASP A 37 -6.41 7.19 -3.86
N PRO A 38 -6.40 7.34 -5.19
CA PRO A 38 -5.17 7.32 -5.97
C PRO A 38 -4.22 8.46 -5.57
N GLU A 39 -4.74 9.59 -5.07
CA GLU A 39 -3.90 10.67 -4.55
C GLU A 39 -3.53 10.39 -3.08
N PRO A 40 -2.23 10.24 -2.76
CA PRO A 40 -1.81 10.01 -1.39
C PRO A 40 -2.05 11.23 -0.51
N VAL A 41 -2.54 10.99 0.70
CA VAL A 41 -2.68 12.02 1.76
C VAL A 41 -1.31 12.54 2.20
N PHE A 42 -0.29 11.67 2.15
CA PHE A 42 1.09 12.03 2.41
C PHE A 42 2.01 11.24 1.50
N ARG A 43 2.96 11.94 0.85
CA ARG A 43 4.08 11.34 0.14
C ARG A 43 5.34 12.19 0.37
N PRO A 44 6.53 11.59 0.40
CA PRO A 44 7.77 12.35 0.44
C PRO A 44 7.91 13.18 -0.85
N GLU A 45 8.33 14.44 -0.72
CA GLU A 45 8.52 15.34 -1.86
C GLU A 45 9.78 15.02 -2.67
N THR A 46 10.69 14.23 -2.11
CA THR A 46 11.97 13.86 -2.72
C THR A 46 12.17 12.36 -2.68
N ILE A 47 13.02 11.86 -3.58
CA ILE A 47 13.42 10.46 -3.61
C ILE A 47 14.31 10.20 -2.39
N VAL A 48 13.85 9.34 -1.49
CA VAL A 48 14.51 9.04 -0.22
C VAL A 48 14.62 7.54 -0.01
N THR A 49 15.72 7.12 0.63
CA THR A 49 16.02 5.71 0.94
C THR A 49 15.17 5.16 2.09
N ARG A 50 14.57 6.04 2.91
CA ARG A 50 13.67 5.69 4.02
C ARG A 50 12.49 6.65 4.02
N ALA A 51 11.27 6.14 3.88
CA ALA A 51 10.05 6.96 3.95
C ALA A 51 8.78 6.13 4.08
N ASN A 52 7.65 6.84 4.07
CA ASN A 52 6.33 6.27 3.95
C ASN A 52 5.46 7.04 2.96
N VAL A 53 4.44 6.36 2.44
CA VAL A 53 3.32 6.98 1.71
C VAL A 53 2.02 6.53 2.38
N CYS A 54 1.08 7.46 2.52
CA CYS A 54 -0.21 7.21 3.14
C CYS A 54 -1.33 7.45 2.14
N HIS A 55 -2.18 6.43 1.94
CA HIS A 55 -3.42 6.54 1.18
C HIS A 55 -4.62 6.45 2.12
N ARG A 56 -5.72 7.08 1.73
CA ARG A 56 -7.00 6.94 2.42
C ARG A 56 -7.86 5.94 1.67
N THR A 57 -8.65 5.15 2.38
CA THR A 57 -9.68 4.32 1.75
C THR A 57 -10.84 5.19 1.24
N MET A 58 -11.51 4.77 0.15
CA MET A 58 -12.61 5.56 -0.42
C MET A 58 -13.84 5.66 0.51
N ASP A 59 -13.98 4.75 1.46
CA ASP A 59 -14.99 4.78 2.53
C ASP A 59 -14.60 5.69 3.71
N TYR A 60 -13.40 6.29 3.69
CA TYR A 60 -12.83 7.13 4.73
C TYR A 60 -12.68 6.44 6.11
N MET A 61 -12.86 5.13 6.19
CA MET A 61 -12.77 4.39 7.45
C MET A 61 -11.33 4.11 7.89
N TYR A 62 -10.39 4.02 6.95
CA TYR A 62 -9.03 3.62 7.25
C TYR A 62 -7.99 4.47 6.52
N MET A 63 -6.80 4.51 7.10
CA MET A 63 -5.60 4.99 6.43
C MET A 63 -4.62 3.84 6.24
N ILE A 64 -4.09 3.77 5.03
CA ILE A 64 -3.18 2.74 4.57
C ILE A 64 -1.80 3.36 4.49
N LYS A 65 -0.88 2.92 5.35
CA LYS A 65 0.50 3.40 5.39
C LYS A 65 1.46 2.35 4.83
N PHE A 66 2.19 2.72 3.78
CA PHE A 66 3.30 1.95 3.24
C PHE A 66 4.61 2.52 3.76
N LEU A 67 5.53 1.67 4.21
CA LEU A 67 6.84 2.04 4.75
C LEU A 67 7.94 1.30 3.99
N TRP A 68 9.05 1.98 3.71
CA TRP A 68 10.25 1.36 3.16
C TRP A 68 11.52 1.93 3.81
N GLY A 69 12.55 1.09 3.91
CA GLY A 69 13.85 1.42 4.50
C GLY A 69 14.61 0.18 4.94
N GLN A 70 15.95 0.27 4.96
CA GLN A 70 16.92 -0.84 5.03
C GLN A 70 16.81 -1.83 6.21
N GLU A 71 15.95 -1.58 7.20
CA GLU A 71 15.72 -2.46 8.36
C GLU A 71 14.35 -3.15 8.34
N LEU A 72 13.53 -2.87 7.34
CA LEU A 72 12.23 -3.51 7.13
C LEU A 72 12.34 -4.38 5.89
N ASN A 73 12.67 -5.65 6.09
CA ASN A 73 12.46 -6.69 5.07
C ASN A 73 10.95 -6.92 4.80
N ASP A 74 10.07 -6.25 5.56
CA ASP A 74 8.62 -6.31 5.45
C ASP A 74 8.05 -4.91 5.21
N ARG A 75 7.43 -4.72 4.04
CA ARG A 75 6.49 -3.61 3.77
C ARG A 75 5.33 -3.76 4.75
N SER A 76 5.44 -3.15 5.92
CA SER A 76 4.45 -3.28 6.97
C SER A 76 3.24 -2.42 6.64
N LEU A 77 2.13 -3.05 6.28
CA LEU A 77 0.83 -2.40 6.15
C LEU A 77 0.27 -2.12 7.54
N ILE A 78 0.21 -0.85 7.93
CA ILE A 78 -0.41 -0.45 9.20
C ILE A 78 -1.74 0.22 8.88
N ILE A 79 -2.82 -0.43 9.28
CA ILE A 79 -4.19 0.07 9.18
C ILE A 79 -4.52 0.76 10.51
N TRP A 80 -4.80 2.06 10.47
CA TRP A 80 -5.35 2.79 11.61
C TRP A 80 -6.86 2.95 11.44
N SER A 81 -7.63 2.60 12.47
CA SER A 81 -9.09 2.80 12.61
C SER A 81 -9.40 4.08 13.38
#